data_AF-A0AAV8XS37-F1
#
_entry.id   AF-A0AAV8XS37-F1
#
_cell.length_a   1.000
_cell.length_b   1.000
_cell.length_c   1.000
_cell.angle_alpha   90.00
_cell.angle_beta   90.00
_cell.angle_gamma   90.00
#
_symmetry.space_group_name_H-M   'P 1'
#
loop_
_entity.id
_entity.type
_entity.pdbx_description
1 polymer ?
#
loop_
_entity_poly.entity_id
_entity_poly.type
_entity_poly.pdbx_seq_one_letter_code
_entity_poly.pdbx_strand_id
1 'polypeptide(L)' 'MDVTDMTDITKTIVREIESESLGMRKVCAKLVPKMLTEDQKARRVETCQELLDTCEDNPAFLDDVITGDESWINELQSE' A
#
# COMPACT_ATOMS: atom_id res chain seq x y z
N MET A 1 -21.40 5.21 -9.15
CA MET A 1 -21.97 6.49 -9.58
C MET A 1 -20.80 7.38 -9.87
N ASP A 2 -20.60 7.70 -11.15
CA ASP A 2 -19.47 8.52 -11.60
C ASP A 2 -19.81 10.02 -11.47
N VAL A 3 -18.79 10.88 -11.49
CA VAL A 3 -18.98 12.35 -11.41
C VAL A 3 -19.88 12.87 -12.54
N THR A 4 -19.83 12.25 -13.72
CA THR A 4 -20.72 12.57 -14.85
C THR A 4 -22.17 12.13 -14.65
N ASP A 5 -22.45 11.25 -13.70
CA ASP A 5 -23.82 10.85 -13.37
C ASP A 5 -24.44 11.81 -12.34
N MET A 6 -23.59 12.53 -11.59
CA MET A 6 -23.97 13.56 -10.60
C MET A 6 -24.07 14.96 -11.18
N THR A 7 -23.48 15.17 -12.36
CA THR A 7 -23.36 16.47 -13.01
C THR A 7 -23.80 16.34 -14.46
N ASP A 8 -24.48 17.35 -15.02
CA ASP A 8 -24.84 17.37 -16.44
C ASP A 8 -23.63 17.84 -17.28
N ILE A 9 -22.47 17.21 -17.05
CA ILE A 9 -21.18 17.58 -17.62
C ILE A 9 -20.59 16.37 -18.36
N THR A 10 -20.03 16.61 -19.53
CA THR A 10 -19.43 15.54 -20.35
C THR A 10 -18.15 14.99 -19.71
N LYS A 11 -17.86 13.71 -19.95
CA LYS A 11 -16.65 13.02 -19.45
C LYS A 11 -15.35 13.75 -19.81
N THR A 12 -15.31 14.40 -20.98
CA THR A 12 -14.14 15.17 -21.43
C THR A 12 -13.89 16.37 -20.54
N ILE A 13 -14.95 17.14 -20.22
CA ILE A 13 -14.84 18.32 -19.37
C ILE A 13 -14.49 17.92 -17.94
N VAL A 14 -15.09 16.84 -17.42
CA VAL A 14 -14.72 16.31 -16.10
C VAL A 14 -13.23 15.98 -16.05
N ARG A 15 -12.70 15.30 -17.08
CA ARG A 15 -11.27 14.97 -17.14
C ARG A 15 -10.38 16.21 -17.20
N GLU A 16 -10.77 17.21 -17.98
CA GLU A 16 -10.03 18.49 -18.11
C GLU A 16 -10.00 19.25 -16.78
N ILE A 17 -11.15 19.34 -16.09
CA ILE A 17 -11.23 19.94 -14.75
C ILE A 17 -10.37 19.16 -13.76
N GLU A 18 -10.48 17.82 -13.76
CA GLU A 18 -9.67 16.97 -12.88
C GLU A 18 -8.17 17.20 -13.12
N SER A 19 -7.69 17.18 -14.35
CA SER A 19 -6.25 17.27 -14.62
C SER A 19 -5.69 18.69 -14.62
N GLU A 20 -6.39 19.66 -15.21
CA GLU A 20 -5.84 21.01 -15.47
C GLU A 20 -6.24 22.00 -14.38
N SER A 21 -7.52 22.01 -13.98
CA SER A 21 -8.02 22.94 -12.97
C SER A 21 -7.70 22.49 -11.55
N LEU A 22 -7.82 21.19 -11.27
CA LEU A 22 -7.60 20.60 -9.95
C LEU A 22 -6.23 19.94 -9.78
N GLY A 23 -5.47 19.77 -10.88
CA GLY A 23 -4.14 19.15 -10.84
C GLY A 23 -4.14 17.67 -10.42
N MET A 24 -5.26 16.98 -10.57
CA MET A 24 -5.42 15.58 -10.17
C MET A 24 -4.85 14.65 -11.23
N ARG A 25 -4.33 13.51 -10.75
CA ARG A 25 -3.85 12.42 -11.61
C ARG A 25 -4.58 11.14 -11.27
N LYS A 26 -5.02 10.41 -12.29
CA LYS A 26 -5.54 9.05 -12.10
C LYS A 26 -4.42 8.15 -11.55
N VAL A 27 -4.67 7.57 -10.38
CA VAL A 27 -3.80 6.57 -9.76
C VAL A 27 -4.46 5.20 -9.81
N CYS A 28 -3.69 4.17 -10.17
CA CYS A 28 -4.15 2.79 -10.04
C CYS A 28 -4.14 2.38 -8.57
N ALA A 29 -5.15 1.63 -8.14
CA ALA A 29 -5.15 1.01 -6.83
C ALA A 29 -3.96 0.04 -6.70
N LYS A 30 -3.31 0.04 -5.54
CA LYS A 30 -2.25 -0.92 -5.21
C LYS A 30 -2.89 -2.17 -4.59
N LEU A 31 -2.36 -3.35 -4.93
CA LEU A 31 -2.75 -4.59 -4.27
C LEU A 31 -2.18 -4.60 -2.84
N VAL A 32 -3.04 -4.90 -1.87
CA VAL A 32 -2.66 -5.06 -0.46
C VAL A 32 -2.99 -6.49 -0.05
N PRO A 33 -2.08 -7.25 0.58
CA PRO A 33 -2.30 -8.67 0.89
C PRO A 33 -3.54 -8.93 1.76
N LYS A 34 -3.91 -7.97 2.62
CA LYS A 34 -5.02 -8.12 3.56
C LYS A 34 -5.57 -6.75 3.98
N MET A 35 -6.89 -6.67 4.10
CA MET A 35 -7.54 -5.56 4.80
C MET A 35 -7.42 -5.76 6.31
N LEU A 36 -6.65 -4.90 6.97
CA LEU A 36 -6.42 -4.97 8.41
C LEU A 36 -7.55 -4.29 9.18
N THR A 37 -7.92 -4.85 10.34
CA THR A 37 -8.77 -4.16 11.32
C THR A 37 -8.02 -3.01 11.97
N GLU A 38 -8.74 -2.07 12.61
CA GLU A 38 -8.09 -0.96 13.32
C GLU A 38 -7.12 -1.46 14.40
N ASP A 39 -7.51 -2.48 15.17
CA ASP A 39 -6.63 -3.09 16.19
C ASP A 39 -5.38 -3.76 15.58
N GLN A 40 -5.47 -4.30 14.36
CA GLN A 40 -4.30 -4.87 13.67
C GLN A 40 -3.37 -3.77 13.17
N LYS A 41 -3.91 -2.63 12.73
CA LYS A 41 -3.10 -1.46 12.34
C LYS A 41 -2.39 -0.87 13.55
N ALA A 42 -3.11 -0.68 14.66
CA ALA A 42 -2.56 -0.14 15.90
C ALA A 42 -1.39 -1.00 16.40
N ARG A 43 -1.60 -2.32 16.52
CA ARG A 43 -0.54 -3.26 16.91
C ARG A 43 0.66 -3.24 15.96
N ARG A 44 0.42 -3.13 14.65
CA ARG A 44 1.52 -3.04 13.69
C ARG A 44 2.37 -1.78 13.91
N VAL A 45 1.75 -0.64 14.18
CA VAL A 45 2.47 0.61 14.47
C VAL A 45 3.25 0.50 15.77
N GLU A 46 2.62 -0.03 16.82
CA GLU A 46 3.24 -0.24 18.14
C GLU A 46 4.48 -1.14 18.03
N THR A 47 4.36 -2.33 17.44
CA THR A 47 5.50 -3.25 17.25
C THR A 47 6.59 -2.63 16.39
N CYS A 48 6.25 -1.88 15.34
CA CYS A 48 7.25 -1.20 14.52
C CYS A 48 8.00 -0.11 15.31
N GLN A 49 7.31 0.61 16.19
CA GLN A 49 7.96 1.62 17.04
C GLN A 49 8.92 0.97 18.03
N GLU A 50 8.52 -0.10 18.72
CA GLU A 50 9.40 -0.84 19.63
C GLU A 50 10.66 -1.38 18.93
N LEU A 51 10.50 -1.90 17.71
CA LEU A 51 11.62 -2.37 16.89
C LEU A 51 12.54 -1.22 16.47
N LEU A 52 11.99 -0.05 16.14
CA LEU A 52 12.78 1.14 15.80
C LEU A 52 13.61 1.60 17.00
N ASP A 53 12.97 1.76 18.16
CA ASP A 53 13.65 2.17 19.40
C ASP A 53 14.78 1.19 19.75
N THR A 54 14.52 -0.12 19.60
CA THR A 54 15.54 -1.17 19.80
C THR A 54 16.73 -1.04 18.84
N CYS A 55 16.48 -0.71 17.56
CA CYS A 55 17.54 -0.51 16.57
C CYS A 55 18.36 0.76 16.86
N GLU A 56 17.73 1.80 17.39
CA GLU A 56 18.41 3.04 17.78
C GLU A 56 19.30 2.84 19.01
N ASP A 57 18.79 2.12 20.01
CA ASP A 57 19.52 1.82 21.25
C ASP A 57 20.67 0.83 21.03
N ASN A 58 20.48 -0.14 20.12
CA ASN A 58 21.50 -1.12 19.76
C ASN A 58 21.70 -1.17 18.23
N PRO A 59 22.68 -0.42 17.69
CA PRO A 59 22.97 -0.41 16.26
C PRO A 59 23.35 -1.77 15.66
N ALA A 60 23.82 -2.72 16.47
CA ALA A 60 24.19 -4.07 16.04
C ALA A 60 23.01 -5.07 16.13
N PHE A 61 21.83 -4.64 16.57
CA PHE A 61 20.67 -5.52 16.77
C PHE A 61 20.34 -6.37 15.53
N LEU A 62 20.38 -5.75 14.35
CA LEU A 62 20.05 -6.45 13.10
C LEU A 62 21.09 -7.49 12.68
N ASP A 63 22.33 -7.42 13.19
CA ASP A 63 23.38 -8.40 12.87
C ASP A 63 23.06 -9.79 13.45
N ASP A 64 22.26 -9.83 14.53
CA ASP A 64 21.86 -11.06 15.21
C ASP A 64 20.49 -11.59 14.72
N VAL A 65 19.80 -10.88 13.82
CA VAL A 65 18.47 -11.26 13.34
C VAL A 65 18.57 -12.31 12.24
N ILE A 66 18.04 -13.51 12.51
CA ILE A 66 17.88 -14.58 11.53
C ILE A 66 16.39 -14.70 11.19
N THR A 67 16.04 -14.60 9.89
CA THR A 67 14.67 -14.72 9.39
C THR A 67 14.57 -15.75 8.26
N GLY A 68 13.39 -16.31 8.06
CA GLY A 68 13.08 -17.25 6.99
C GLY A 68 11.57 -17.31 6.75
N ASP A 69 11.18 -17.56 5.51
CA ASP A 69 9.79 -17.78 5.08
C ASP A 69 9.77 -18.78 3.93
N GLU A 70 8.64 -19.45 3.71
CA GLU A 70 8.48 -20.45 2.66
C GLU A 70 7.76 -19.85 1.45
N SER A 71 8.33 -20.04 0.26
CA SER A 71 7.70 -19.67 -1.00
C SER A 71 7.37 -20.91 -1.82
N TRP A 72 6.16 -20.96 -2.36
CA TRP A 72 5.75 -22.03 -3.27
C TRP A 72 6.53 -21.92 -4.57
N ILE A 73 7.25 -22.98 -4.95
CA ILE A 73 7.89 -23.12 -6.25
C ILE A 73 6.92 -23.87 -7.15
N ASN A 74 6.44 -23.18 -8.19
CA ASN A 74 5.65 -23.83 -9.23
C ASN A 74 6.60 -24.32 -10.32
N GLU A 75 6.56 -25.62 -10.59
CA GLU A 75 7.08 -26.18 -11.83
C GLU A 75 6.17 -25.65 -12.95
N LEU A 76 6.59 -24.59 -13.65
CA LEU A 76 6.07 -24.36 -14.99
C LEU A 76 6.52 -25.58 -15.79
N GLN A 77 5.63 -26.57 -15.91
CA GLN A 77 5.82 -27.71 -16.79
C GLN A 77 6.24 -27.15 -18.14
N SER A 78 7.48 -27.45 -18.52
CA SER A 78 7.97 -27.28 -19.88
C SER A 78 6.92 -27.87 -20.82
N GLU A 79 6.52 -27.11 -21.84
CA GLU A 79 5.66 -27.57 -22.94
C GLU A 79 6.08 -28.93 -23.50
#